data_AF-A0AAD2MJR1-F1
#
_entry.id   AF-A0AAD2MJR1-F1
#
_cell.length_a   1.000
_cell.length_b   1.000
_cell.length_c   1.000
_cell.angle_alpha   90.00
_cell.angle_beta   90.00
_cell.angle_gamma   90.00
#
_symmetry.space_group_name_H-M   'P 1'
#
loop_
_entity.id
_entity.type
_entity.pdbx_description
1 polymer ?
#
loop_
_entity_poly.entity_id
_entity_poly.type
_entity_poly.pdbx_seq_one_letter_code
_entity_poly.pdbx_strand_id
1 'polypeptide(L)'
;MLSRQDWRENNVEVKEYLKQTDGIKHHIDLLRIESQQLKLQSQSVQGVQYGEHISSPNKNTEAPFVRCLLRKQEVDDQIKREEDYLSTLKMEISTAIDELPCIDERIVLRARYINSSSWDEIANQLNYSLRSTHRIHAQALQHFVIPK
;
A
#
# COMPACT_ATOMS: atom_id res chain seq x y z
N MET A 1 25.24 6.12 25.53
CA MET A 1 25.54 5.90 24.09
C MET A 1 24.89 4.59 23.71
N LEU A 2 24.02 4.58 22.69
CA LEU A 2 23.37 3.35 22.22
C LEU A 2 24.42 2.38 21.65
N SER A 3 24.25 1.09 21.88
CA SER A 3 25.12 0.04 21.33
C SER A 3 25.00 -0.01 19.79
N ARG A 4 26.04 -0.52 19.11
CA ARG A 4 25.96 -0.81 17.65
C ARG A 4 24.81 -1.76 17.30
N GLN A 5 24.39 -2.58 18.26
CA GLN A 5 23.28 -3.51 18.14
C GLN A 5 21.94 -2.73 18.16
N ASP A 6 21.71 -1.93 19.20
CA ASP A 6 20.53 -1.06 19.35
C ASP A 6 20.33 -0.13 18.14
N TRP A 7 21.43 0.36 17.55
CA TRP A 7 21.41 1.18 16.34
C TRP A 7 20.81 0.46 15.13
N ARG A 8 21.15 -0.84 14.95
CA ARG A 8 20.64 -1.63 13.83
C ARG A 8 19.17 -1.95 14.01
N GLU A 9 18.79 -2.29 15.24
CA GLU A 9 17.41 -2.65 15.59
C GLU A 9 16.47 -1.47 15.38
N ASN A 10 16.79 -0.27 15.88
CA ASN A 10 15.99 0.93 15.66
C ASN A 10 15.79 1.25 14.17
N ASN A 11 16.86 1.16 13.38
CA ASN A 11 16.77 1.42 11.94
C ASN A 11 15.92 0.40 11.17
N VAL A 12 15.86 -0.85 11.65
CA VAL A 12 14.99 -1.88 11.07
C VAL A 12 13.53 -1.55 11.39
N GLU A 13 13.23 -1.26 12.65
CA GLU A 13 11.88 -0.91 13.10
C GLU A 13 11.32 0.31 12.36
N VAL A 14 12.08 1.41 12.28
CA VAL A 14 11.67 2.63 11.54
C VAL A 14 11.43 2.31 10.06
N LYS A 15 12.31 1.50 9.43
CA LYS A 15 12.12 1.10 8.04
C LYS A 15 10.86 0.26 7.85
N GLU A 16 10.56 -0.65 8.76
CA GLU A 16 9.37 -1.49 8.70
C GLU A 16 8.11 -0.64 8.83
N TYR A 17 8.07 0.26 9.81
CA TYR A 17 6.99 1.23 9.98
C TYR A 17 6.76 2.05 8.70
N LEU A 18 7.80 2.68 8.17
CA LEU A 18 7.69 3.50 6.95
C LEU A 18 7.30 2.70 5.70
N LYS A 19 7.67 1.42 5.62
CA LYS A 19 7.32 0.52 4.50
C LYS A 19 5.88 0.03 4.52
N GLN A 20 5.15 0.20 5.63
CA GLN A 20 3.74 -0.19 5.71
C GLN A 20 2.92 0.47 4.59
N THR A 21 3.26 1.71 4.21
CA THR A 21 2.59 2.43 3.12
C THR A 21 2.66 1.69 1.77
N ASP A 22 3.82 1.13 1.41
CA ASP A 22 4.01 0.38 0.17
C ASP A 22 3.26 -0.96 0.21
N GLY A 23 3.22 -1.61 1.38
CA GLY A 23 2.44 -2.84 1.60
C GLY A 23 0.94 -2.62 1.41
N ILE A 24 0.40 -1.57 2.03
CA ILE A 24 -1.03 -1.20 1.91
C ILE A 24 -1.36 -0.80 0.48
N LYS A 25 -0.52 0.02 -0.18
CA LYS A 25 -0.69 0.37 -1.60
C LYS A 25 -0.78 -0.88 -2.48
N HIS A 26 0.15 -1.83 -2.31
CA HIS A 26 0.13 -3.06 -3.08
C HIS A 26 -1.13 -3.88 -2.82
N HIS A 27 -1.58 -3.96 -1.56
CA HIS A 27 -2.83 -4.63 -1.21
C HIS A 27 -4.05 -3.99 -1.90
N ILE A 28 -4.14 -2.65 -1.89
CA ILE A 28 -5.19 -1.89 -2.59
C ILE A 28 -5.17 -2.23 -4.10
N ASP A 29 -4.00 -2.29 -4.72
CA ASP A 29 -3.89 -2.63 -6.15
C ASP A 29 -4.37 -4.05 -6.45
N LEU A 30 -4.09 -5.01 -5.57
CA LEU A 30 -4.62 -6.38 -5.67
C LEU A 30 -6.15 -6.41 -5.56
N LEU A 31 -6.73 -5.66 -4.61
CA LEU A 31 -8.18 -5.56 -4.45
C LEU A 31 -8.84 -4.90 -5.68
N ARG A 32 -8.20 -3.90 -6.27
CA ARG A 32 -8.68 -3.27 -7.52
C ARG A 32 -8.73 -4.25 -8.68
N ILE A 33 -7.73 -5.13 -8.79
CA ILE A 33 -7.72 -6.22 -9.77
C ILE A 33 -8.89 -7.18 -9.51
N GLU A 34 -9.13 -7.59 -8.26
CA GLU A 34 -10.27 -8.45 -7.90
C GLU A 34 -11.61 -7.80 -8.26
N SER A 35 -11.81 -6.52 -7.89
CA SER A 35 -13.02 -5.75 -8.22
C SER A 35 -13.26 -5.67 -9.74
N GLN A 36 -12.19 -5.50 -10.53
CA GLN A 36 -12.27 -5.50 -11.99
C GLN A 36 -12.66 -6.88 -12.54
N GLN A 37 -12.12 -7.96 -11.99
CA GLN A 37 -12.48 -9.33 -12.39
C GLN A 37 -13.95 -9.63 -12.11
N LEU A 38 -14.45 -9.28 -10.92
CA LEU A 38 -15.85 -9.45 -10.54
C LEU A 38 -16.79 -8.69 -11.47
N LYS A 39 -16.40 -7.48 -11.91
CA LYS A 39 -17.14 -6.70 -12.91
C LYS A 39 -17.21 -7.40 -14.27
N LEU A 40 -16.11 -7.98 -14.74
CA LEU A 40 -16.11 -8.73 -15.99
C LEU A 40 -16.99 -9.98 -15.90
N GLN A 41 -16.94 -10.69 -14.76
CA GLN A 41 -17.78 -11.86 -14.50
C GLN A 41 -19.27 -11.50 -14.47
N SER A 42 -19.64 -10.36 -13.87
CA SER A 42 -21.04 -9.92 -13.85
C SER A 42 -21.59 -9.54 -15.23
N GLN A 43 -20.70 -9.18 -16.17
CA GLN A 43 -21.04 -8.80 -17.54
C GLN A 43 -21.01 -9.99 -18.51
N SER A 44 -20.41 -11.11 -18.12
CA SER A 44 -20.37 -12.32 -18.94
C SER A 44 -21.73 -13.00 -18.95
N VAL A 45 -22.25 -13.30 -20.15
CA VAL A 45 -23.45 -14.13 -20.31
C VAL A 45 -23.08 -15.58 -20.00
N GLN A 46 -23.85 -16.25 -19.14
CA GLN A 46 -23.66 -17.67 -18.89
C GLN A 46 -23.99 -18.47 -20.15
N GLY A 47 -23.06 -19.32 -20.60
CA GLY A 47 -23.28 -20.17 -21.77
C GLY A 47 -24.46 -21.12 -21.57
N VAL A 48 -25.27 -21.31 -22.61
CA VAL A 48 -26.37 -22.27 -22.60
C VAL A 48 -25.79 -23.69 -22.52
N GLN A 49 -26.12 -24.44 -21.46
CA GLN A 49 -25.77 -25.85 -21.36
C GLN A 49 -26.79 -26.69 -22.13
N TYR A 50 -26.33 -27.43 -23.14
CA TYR A 50 -27.13 -28.43 -23.85
C TYR A 50 -26.89 -29.80 -23.21
N GLY A 51 -27.78 -30.21 -22.30
CA GLY A 51 -27.71 -31.49 -21.58
C GLY A 51 -28.97 -31.76 -20.74
N GLU A 52 -29.17 -32.99 -20.30
CA GLU A 52 -30.32 -33.40 -19.46
C GLU A 52 -30.29 -32.61 -18.14
N HIS A 53 -31.34 -31.82 -17.86
CA HIS A 53 -31.38 -30.91 -16.72
C HIS A 53 -31.67 -31.68 -15.42
N ILE A 54 -30.62 -31.98 -14.66
CA ILE A 54 -30.75 -32.57 -13.32
C ILE A 54 -31.06 -31.44 -12.31
N SER A 55 -32.34 -31.28 -11.96
CA SER A 55 -32.78 -30.30 -10.97
C SER A 55 -32.39 -30.72 -9.56
N SER A 56 -31.42 -30.03 -8.94
CA SER A 56 -31.16 -30.17 -7.49
C SER A 56 -32.23 -29.39 -6.69
N PRO A 57 -32.83 -29.97 -5.63
CA PRO A 57 -33.83 -29.30 -4.78
C PRO A 57 -33.28 -28.07 -4.03
N ASN A 58 -31.96 -27.99 -3.82
CA ASN A 58 -31.28 -26.94 -3.07
C ASN A 58 -30.58 -25.90 -3.98
N LYS A 59 -31.02 -25.71 -5.22
CA LYS A 59 -30.37 -24.74 -6.11
C LYS A 59 -30.61 -23.32 -5.61
N ASN A 60 -29.55 -22.53 -5.53
CA ASN A 60 -29.64 -21.11 -5.22
C ASN A 60 -30.34 -20.40 -6.40
N THR A 61 -31.45 -19.71 -6.14
CA THR A 61 -32.30 -19.08 -7.18
C THR A 61 -31.75 -17.74 -7.66
N GLU A 62 -30.78 -17.17 -6.94
CA GLU A 62 -30.14 -15.92 -7.35
C GLU A 62 -29.30 -16.10 -8.61
N ALA A 63 -29.46 -15.18 -9.55
CA ALA A 63 -28.68 -15.19 -10.77
C ALA A 63 -27.19 -14.97 -10.45
N PRO A 64 -26.25 -15.73 -11.04
CA PRO A 64 -24.82 -15.65 -10.72
C PRO A 64 -24.21 -14.26 -10.86
N PHE A 65 -24.73 -13.42 -11.76
CA PHE A 65 -24.29 -12.03 -11.90
C PHE A 65 -24.62 -11.18 -10.67
N VAL A 66 -25.74 -11.42 -9.97
CA VAL A 66 -26.15 -10.69 -8.76
C VAL A 66 -25.12 -10.93 -7.66
N ARG A 67 -24.67 -12.17 -7.49
CA ARG A 67 -23.63 -12.53 -6.52
C ARG A 67 -22.30 -11.83 -6.82
N CYS A 68 -21.91 -11.77 -8.10
CA CYS A 68 -20.69 -11.06 -8.51
C CYS A 68 -20.79 -9.56 -8.20
N LEU A 69 -21.95 -8.94 -8.42
CA LEU A 69 -22.18 -7.52 -8.11
C LEU A 69 -22.12 -7.23 -6.60
N LEU A 70 -22.78 -8.05 -5.78
CA LEU A 70 -22.73 -7.91 -4.32
C LEU A 70 -21.30 -8.06 -3.80
N ARG A 71 -20.59 -9.10 -4.26
CA ARG A 71 -19.19 -9.31 -3.88
C ARG A 71 -18.29 -8.16 -4.33
N LYS A 72 -18.52 -7.62 -5.53
CA LYS A 72 -17.79 -6.45 -6.02
C LYS A 72 -18.00 -5.26 -5.10
N GLN A 73 -19.23 -5.01 -4.66
CA GLN A 73 -19.54 -3.92 -3.74
C GLN A 73 -18.77 -4.07 -2.41
N GLU A 74 -18.71 -5.28 -1.85
CA GLU A 74 -17.92 -5.55 -0.63
C GLU A 74 -16.43 -5.23 -0.81
N VAL A 75 -15.86 -5.61 -1.97
CA VAL A 75 -14.46 -5.34 -2.31
C VAL A 75 -14.21 -3.85 -2.52
N ASP A 76 -15.13 -3.14 -3.18
CA ASP A 76 -15.06 -1.68 -3.35
C ASP A 76 -15.09 -0.95 -2.00
N ASP A 77 -15.97 -1.39 -1.08
CA ASP A 77 -16.03 -0.84 0.28
C ASP A 77 -14.74 -1.14 1.06
N GLN A 78 -14.10 -2.28 0.83
CA GLN A 78 -12.80 -2.61 1.41
C GLN A 78 -11.69 -1.71 0.86
N ILE A 79 -11.63 -1.52 -0.47
CA ILE A 79 -10.68 -0.59 -1.11
C ILE A 79 -10.76 0.79 -0.47
N LYS A 80 -11.98 1.32 -0.29
CA LYS A 80 -12.19 2.63 0.30
C LYS A 80 -11.65 2.72 1.73
N ARG A 81 -11.90 1.70 2.57
CA ARG A 81 -11.36 1.65 3.94
C ARG A 81 -9.84 1.61 3.96
N GLU A 82 -9.22 0.84 3.08
CA GLU A 82 -7.76 0.75 2.97
C GLU A 82 -7.14 2.05 2.44
N GLU A 83 -7.80 2.74 1.50
CA GLU A 83 -7.39 4.06 1.00
C GLU A 83 -7.46 5.13 2.09
N ASP A 84 -8.53 5.14 2.88
CA ASP A 84 -8.68 6.03 4.03
C ASP A 84 -7.57 5.77 5.07
N TYR A 85 -7.32 4.49 5.41
CA TYR A 85 -6.24 4.10 6.32
C TYR A 85 -4.85 4.51 5.81
N LEU A 86 -4.56 4.27 4.52
CA LEU A 86 -3.32 4.69 3.88
C LEU A 86 -3.14 6.21 3.94
N SER A 87 -4.22 6.98 3.74
CA SER A 87 -4.22 8.44 3.81
C SER A 87 -3.85 8.91 5.23
N THR A 88 -4.49 8.34 6.26
CA THR A 88 -4.19 8.62 7.66
C THR A 88 -2.74 8.30 8.00
N LEU A 89 -2.25 7.11 7.64
CA LEU A 89 -0.87 6.69 7.91
C LEU A 89 0.14 7.60 7.19
N LYS A 90 -0.11 8.00 5.94
CA LYS A 90 0.75 8.95 5.22
C LYS A 90 0.78 10.32 5.88
N MET A 91 -0.35 10.77 6.44
CA MET A 91 -0.43 12.05 7.16
C MET A 91 0.37 11.98 8.47
N GLU A 92 0.23 10.90 9.23
CA GLU A 92 0.99 10.65 10.45
C GLU A 92 2.51 10.63 10.19
N ILE A 93 2.93 9.84 9.19
CA ILE A 93 4.33 9.79 8.73
C ILE A 93 4.80 11.18 8.26
N SER A 94 3.96 11.92 7.53
CA SER A 94 4.31 13.27 7.05
C SER A 94 4.60 14.22 8.20
N THR A 95 3.75 14.21 9.23
CA THR A 95 3.92 15.04 10.42
C THR A 95 5.22 14.68 11.14
N ALA A 96 5.49 13.39 11.36
CA ALA A 96 6.74 12.94 11.98
C ALA A 96 7.98 13.30 11.14
N ILE A 97 7.89 13.23 9.81
CA ILE A 97 8.95 13.69 8.92
C ILE A 97 9.18 15.20 9.11
N ASP A 98 8.13 16.01 9.23
CA ASP A 98 8.24 17.47 9.35
C ASP A 98 8.89 17.94 10.67
N GLU A 99 9.01 17.06 11.67
CA GLU A 99 9.75 17.31 12.91
C GLU A 99 11.27 17.14 12.77
N LEU A 100 11.75 16.49 11.70
CA LEU A 100 13.18 16.28 11.50
C LEU A 100 13.93 17.60 11.32
N PRO A 101 15.10 17.82 11.93
CA PRO A 101 15.78 19.11 11.85
C PRO A 101 16.37 19.42 10.45
N CYS A 102 16.72 18.40 9.67
CA CYS A 102 17.40 18.54 8.39
C CYS A 102 16.43 18.47 7.21
N ILE A 103 16.43 19.49 6.35
CA ILE A 103 15.58 19.55 5.15
C ILE A 103 15.86 18.39 4.19
N ASP A 104 17.13 18.06 3.96
CA ASP A 104 17.52 16.96 3.06
C ASP A 104 17.00 15.60 3.57
N GLU A 105 17.00 15.38 4.90
CA GLU A 105 16.43 14.17 5.50
C GLU A 105 14.92 14.09 5.27
N ARG A 106 14.21 15.22 5.42
CA ARG A 106 12.78 15.31 5.14
C ARG A 106 12.47 14.95 3.69
N ILE A 107 13.21 15.54 2.75
CA ILE A 107 13.02 15.31 1.32
C ILE A 107 13.24 13.83 0.99
N VAL A 108 14.33 13.22 1.49
CA VAL A 108 14.64 11.82 1.23
C VAL A 108 13.55 10.89 1.77
N LEU A 109 13.09 11.05 3.02
CA LEU A 109 12.06 10.18 3.57
C LEU A 109 10.70 10.36 2.87
N ARG A 110 10.31 11.61 2.60
CA ARG A 110 9.04 11.92 1.93
C ARG A 110 9.02 11.35 0.52
N ALA A 111 10.08 11.57 -0.25
CA ALA A 111 10.19 11.03 -1.59
C ALA A 111 10.22 9.50 -1.58
N ARG A 112 10.94 8.88 -0.63
CA ARG A 112 11.06 7.42 -0.58
C ARG A 112 9.80 6.70 -0.14
N TYR A 113 9.12 7.15 0.90
CA TYR A 113 8.06 6.38 1.58
C TYR A 113 6.64 6.91 1.37
N ILE A 114 6.49 8.19 1.03
CA ILE A 114 5.17 8.77 0.73
C ILE A 114 4.93 8.72 -0.79
N ASN A 115 5.89 9.21 -1.56
CA ASN A 115 5.80 9.30 -3.02
C ASN A 115 6.23 8.02 -3.75
N SER A 116 6.86 7.08 -3.04
CA SER A 116 7.39 5.82 -3.60
C SER A 116 8.40 6.04 -4.75
N SER A 117 9.19 7.12 -4.70
CA SER A 117 10.20 7.43 -5.72
C SER A 117 11.38 6.45 -5.68
N SER A 118 11.99 6.25 -6.85
CA SER A 118 13.22 5.46 -6.98
C SER A 118 14.42 6.20 -6.38
N TRP A 119 15.48 5.48 -6.02
CA TRP A 119 16.68 6.12 -5.49
C TRP A 119 17.33 7.08 -6.50
N ASP A 120 17.27 6.73 -7.78
CA ASP A 120 17.76 7.56 -8.88
C ASP A 120 16.97 8.87 -8.99
N GLU A 121 15.63 8.81 -8.92
CA GLU A 121 14.79 10.01 -8.91
C GLU A 121 15.11 10.93 -7.72
N ILE A 122 15.27 10.36 -6.52
CA ILE A 122 15.57 11.14 -5.30
C ILE A 122 16.95 11.79 -5.41
N ALA A 123 17.95 11.04 -5.87
CA ALA A 123 19.30 11.55 -6.07
C ALA A 123 19.32 12.70 -7.08
N ASN A 124 18.58 12.57 -8.19
CA ASN A 124 18.44 13.62 -9.19
C ASN A 124 17.72 14.86 -8.62
N GLN A 125 16.64 14.68 -7.86
CA GLN A 125 15.90 15.78 -7.23
C GLN A 125 16.77 16.60 -6.26
N LEU A 126 17.67 15.93 -5.53
CA LEU A 126 18.60 16.57 -4.58
C LEU A 126 19.91 17.06 -5.22
N ASN A 127 20.14 16.79 -6.51
CA ASN A 127 21.43 16.99 -7.17
C ASN A 127 22.60 16.31 -6.43
N TYR A 128 22.35 15.12 -5.87
CA TYR A 128 23.31 14.34 -5.10
C TYR A 128 23.64 13.02 -5.79
N SER A 129 24.80 12.44 -5.44
CA SER A 129 25.10 11.07 -5.82
C SER A 129 24.22 10.08 -5.06
N LEU A 130 23.93 8.91 -5.64
CA LEU A 130 23.24 7.81 -4.95
C LEU A 130 23.85 7.49 -3.57
N ARG A 131 25.19 7.52 -3.49
CA ARG A 131 25.92 7.28 -2.24
C ARG A 131 25.58 8.33 -1.17
N SER A 132 25.55 9.60 -1.56
CA SER A 132 25.18 10.70 -0.66
C SER A 132 23.73 10.58 -0.21
N THR A 133 22.81 10.28 -1.12
CA THR A 133 21.39 10.06 -0.83
C THR A 133 21.18 8.93 0.17
N HIS A 134 21.84 7.78 -0.01
CA HIS A 134 21.78 6.68 0.94
C HIS A 134 22.38 7.02 2.31
N ARG A 135 23.42 7.86 2.35
CA ARG A 135 23.99 8.33 3.62
C ARG A 135 22.99 9.22 4.37
N ILE A 136 22.36 10.16 3.68
CA ILE A 136 21.32 11.03 4.25
C ILE A 136 20.13 10.19 4.71
N HIS A 137 19.70 9.20 3.92
CA HIS A 137 18.66 8.25 4.32
C HIS A 137 19.00 7.53 5.62
N ALA A 138 20.22 7.01 5.75
CA ALA A 138 20.66 6.32 6.96
C ALA A 138 20.71 7.25 8.18
N GLN A 139 20.97 8.54 8.00
CA GLN A 139 20.91 9.56 9.08
C GLN A 139 19.46 9.90 9.43
N ALA A 140 18.62 10.12 8.42
CA ALA A 140 17.20 10.41 8.60
C ALA A 140 16.49 9.32 9.42
N LEU A 141 16.78 8.04 9.17
CA LEU A 141 16.20 6.93 9.95
C LEU A 141 16.62 6.91 11.42
N GLN A 142 17.77 7.49 11.76
CA GLN A 142 18.22 7.60 13.15
C GLN A 142 17.55 8.76 13.87
N HIS A 143 17.25 9.84 13.16
CA HIS A 143 16.59 11.01 13.72
C HIS A 143 15.07 10.88 13.73
N PHE A 144 14.51 10.00 12.89
CA PHE A 144 13.08 9.77 12.83
C PHE A 144 12.59 9.05 14.08
N VAL A 145 11.54 9.61 14.68
CA VAL A 145 10.86 9.03 15.84
C VAL A 145 9.51 8.50 15.37
N ILE A 146 9.22 7.24 15.68
CA ILE A 146 7.92 6.64 15.36
C ILE A 146 6.86 7.31 16.24
N PRO A 147 5.83 7.93 15.65
CA PRO A 147 4.72 8.49 16.40
C PRO A 147 3.94 7.38 17.14
N LYS A 148 3.40 7.72 18.32
CA LYS A 148 2.70 6.78 19.21
C LYS A 148 1.19 6.94 19.14
#